data_AF-A0A351Y5E7-F1
#
_entry.id   AF-A0A351Y5E7-F1
#
_cell.length_a   1.000
_cell.length_b   1.000
_cell.length_c   1.000
_cell.angle_alpha   90.00
_cell.angle_beta   90.00
_cell.angle_gamma   90.00
#
_symmetry.space_group_name_H-M   'P 1'
#
loop_
_entity.id
_entity.type
_entity.pdbx_description
1 polymer ?
#
loop_
_entity_poly.entity_id
_entity_poly.type
_entity_poly.pdbx_seq_one_letter_code
_entity_poly.pdbx_strand_id
1 'polypeptide(L)'
;MINPLSGPKRVVNKLIKTYLILKSHLHHPTYKNQEKIISGLIKKCKNTVFGRKYGFKYIDTIEDFQNIVPISHYKDFEPWIMYMLK
;
A
#
# COMPACT_ATOMS: atom_id res chain seq x y z
N MET A 1 19.12 25.34 27.39
CA MET A 1 18.14 24.30 27.01
C MET A 1 16.89 25.02 26.51
N ILE A 2 16.56 24.93 25.21
CA ILE A 2 15.43 25.69 24.62
C ILE A 2 14.15 24.92 24.90
N ASN A 3 13.18 25.56 25.57
CA ASN A 3 11.86 24.99 25.85
C ASN A 3 11.08 24.84 24.52
N PRO A 4 10.73 23.61 24.09
CA PRO A 4 10.05 23.38 22.82
C PRO A 4 8.60 23.92 22.78
N LEU A 5 8.11 24.46 23.90
CA LEU A 5 6.76 25.00 24.06
C LEU A 5 6.71 26.54 24.10
N SER A 6 7.79 27.24 23.73
CA SER A 6 7.88 28.71 23.80
C SER A 6 7.14 29.47 22.67
N GLY A 7 6.54 28.75 21.72
CA GLY A 7 5.78 29.35 20.62
C GLY A 7 4.33 29.69 20.97
N PRO A 8 3.65 30.56 20.20
CA PRO A 8 2.24 30.86 20.42
C PRO A 8 1.42 29.57 20.39
N LYS A 9 0.59 29.32 21.43
CA LYS A 9 -0.19 28.07 21.60
C LYS A 9 -0.90 27.62 20.31
N ARG A 10 -1.36 28.57 19.49
CA ARG A 10 -2.00 28.31 18.18
C ARG A 10 -1.08 27.64 17.16
N VAL A 11 0.18 28.09 17.07
CA VAL A 11 1.18 27.55 16.15
C VAL A 11 1.61 26.15 16.61
N VAL A 12 1.89 26.00 17.90
CA VAL A 12 2.27 24.72 18.50
C VAL A 12 1.15 23.68 18.31
N ASN A 13 -0.10 24.03 18.59
CA ASN A 13 -1.24 23.12 18.38
C ASN A 13 -1.42 22.74 16.90
N LYS A 14 -1.19 23.66 15.97
CA LYS A 14 -1.25 23.35 14.53
C LYS A 14 -0.17 22.33 14.15
N LEU A 15 1.06 22.51 14.61
CA LEU A 15 2.17 21.59 14.35
C LEU A 15 1.92 20.20 14.96
N ILE A 16 1.48 20.14 16.22
CA ILE A 16 1.13 18.89 16.90
C ILE A 16 -0.01 18.19 16.16
N LYS A 17 -1.09 18.91 15.79
CA LYS A 17 -2.22 18.33 15.05
C LYS A 17 -1.76 17.76 13.70
N THR A 18 -0.95 18.49 12.95
CA THR A 18 -0.39 18.01 11.67
C THR A 18 0.47 16.76 11.87
N TYR A 19 1.35 16.75 12.87
CA TYR A 19 2.17 15.58 13.21
C TYR A 19 1.32 14.36 13.59
N LEU A 20 0.30 14.55 14.43
CA LEU A 20 -0.61 13.48 14.85
C LEU A 20 -1.44 12.93 13.69
N ILE A 21 -1.89 13.79 12.77
CA ILE A 21 -2.60 13.36 11.54
C ILE A 21 -1.67 12.57 10.63
N LEU A 22 -0.45 13.05 10.37
CA LEU A 22 0.55 12.33 9.58
C LEU A 22 0.87 10.97 10.21
N LYS A 23 1.05 10.94 11.54
CA LYS A 23 1.32 9.74 12.30
C LYS A 23 0.13 8.78 12.35
N SER A 24 -1.10 9.25 12.45
CA SER A 24 -2.28 8.39 12.46
C SER A 24 -2.46 7.66 11.13
N HIS A 25 -2.16 8.32 10.00
CA HIS A 25 -2.13 7.69 8.69
C HIS A 25 -1.04 6.60 8.55
N LEU A 26 0.02 6.63 9.36
CA LEU A 26 1.07 5.61 9.37
C LEU A 26 0.68 4.37 10.20
N HIS A 27 -0.11 4.53 11.27
CA HIS A 27 -0.45 3.43 12.18
C HIS A 27 -1.83 2.79 11.92
N HIS A 28 -2.73 3.48 11.22
CA HIS A 28 -4.06 2.97 10.85
C HIS A 28 -4.33 3.22 9.37
N PRO A 29 -3.94 2.29 8.49
CA PRO A 29 -4.29 2.42 7.09
C PRO A 29 -5.82 2.38 6.93
N THR A 30 -6.40 3.46 6.43
CA THR A 30 -7.83 3.49 6.11
C THR A 30 -8.12 2.57 4.94
N TYR A 31 -9.36 2.07 4.84
CA TYR A 31 -9.81 1.29 3.69
C TYR A 31 -9.47 1.98 2.36
N LYS A 32 -9.78 3.28 2.25
CA LYS A 32 -9.49 4.10 1.06
C LYS A 32 -7.99 4.18 0.72
N ASN A 33 -7.12 4.16 1.74
CA ASN A 33 -5.67 4.13 1.49
C ASN A 33 -5.23 2.77 0.95
N GLN A 34 -5.75 1.67 1.50
CA GLN A 34 -5.45 0.32 1.02
C GLN A 34 -5.96 0.09 -0.42
N GLU A 35 -7.18 0.55 -0.72
CA GLU A 35 -7.76 0.52 -2.07
C GLU A 35 -6.87 1.24 -3.10
N LYS A 36 -6.34 2.42 -2.75
CA LYS A 36 -5.38 3.14 -3.60
C LYS A 36 -4.08 2.38 -3.80
N ILE A 37 -3.54 1.78 -2.73
CA ILE A 37 -2.29 1.01 -2.79
C ILE A 37 -2.47 -0.19 -3.73
N ILE A 38 -3.50 -1.00 -3.53
CA ILE A 38 -3.71 -2.20 -4.34
C ILE A 38 -3.99 -1.86 -5.81
N SER A 39 -4.81 -0.83 -6.08
CA SER A 39 -5.05 -0.34 -7.45
C SER A 39 -3.75 0.12 -8.12
N GLY A 40 -2.88 0.82 -7.38
CA GLY A 40 -1.56 1.23 -7.88
C GLY A 40 -0.64 0.05 -8.20
N LEU A 41 -0.61 -0.97 -7.33
CA LEU A 41 0.18 -2.18 -7.53
C LEU A 41 -0.30 -2.98 -8.76
N ILE A 42 -1.62 -3.19 -8.90
CA ILE A 42 -2.21 -3.89 -10.04
C ILE A 42 -1.85 -3.19 -11.36
N LYS A 43 -2.04 -1.86 -11.42
CA LYS A 43 -1.70 -1.05 -12.61
C LYS A 43 -0.22 -1.13 -12.96
N LYS A 44 0.67 -1.07 -11.97
CA LYS A 44 2.12 -1.18 -12.16
C LYS A 44 2.52 -2.57 -12.65
N CYS A 45 1.89 -3.61 -12.12
CA CYS A 45 2.27 -5.01 -12.37
C CYS A 45 1.53 -5.65 -13.56
N LYS A 46 0.63 -4.94 -14.25
CA LYS A 46 -0.21 -5.50 -15.32
C LYS A 46 0.54 -6.19 -16.46
N ASN A 47 1.79 -5.77 -16.71
CA ASN A 47 2.64 -6.32 -17.76
C ASN A 47 3.71 -7.29 -17.24
N THR A 48 3.65 -7.71 -15.98
CA THR A 48 4.51 -8.79 -15.46
C THR A 48 3.99 -10.14 -15.95
N VAL A 49 4.80 -11.20 -15.88
CA VAL A 49 4.34 -12.56 -16.21
C VAL A 49 3.15 -12.96 -15.32
N PHE A 50 3.19 -12.58 -14.02
CA PHE A 50 2.10 -12.83 -13.08
C PHE A 50 0.85 -12.00 -13.41
N GLY A 51 1.03 -10.71 -13.68
CA GLY A 51 -0.08 -9.81 -14.04
C GLY A 51 -0.77 -10.21 -15.34
N ARG A 52 -0.03 -10.70 -16.33
CA ARG A 52 -0.63 -11.28 -17.56
C ARG A 52 -1.37 -12.59 -17.28
N LYS A 53 -0.79 -13.48 -16.46
CA LYS A 53 -1.42 -14.77 -16.09
C LYS A 53 -2.81 -14.57 -15.46
N TYR A 54 -2.96 -13.56 -14.60
CA TYR A 54 -4.22 -13.26 -13.91
C TYR A 54 -4.97 -12.05 -14.51
N GLY A 55 -4.65 -11.62 -15.73
CA GLY A 55 -5.44 -10.62 -16.42
C GLY A 55 -5.55 -9.25 -15.72
N PHE A 56 -4.50 -8.77 -15.04
CA PHE A 56 -4.49 -7.50 -14.28
C PHE A 56 -4.89 -6.27 -15.10
N LYS A 57 -4.85 -6.35 -16.43
CA LYS A 57 -5.37 -5.32 -17.34
C LYS A 57 -6.89 -5.11 -17.22
N TYR A 58 -7.62 -6.11 -16.76
CA TYR A 58 -9.08 -6.16 -16.69
C TYR A 58 -9.62 -6.09 -15.24
N ILE A 59 -8.76 -5.76 -14.27
CA ILE A 59 -9.12 -5.65 -12.86
C ILE A 59 -9.33 -4.18 -12.53
N ASP A 60 -10.58 -3.80 -12.25
CA ASP A 60 -10.96 -2.42 -11.95
C ASP A 60 -11.34 -2.21 -10.48
N THR A 61 -11.83 -3.26 -9.81
CA THR A 61 -12.27 -3.25 -8.41
C THR A 61 -11.47 -4.21 -7.51
N ILE A 62 -11.64 -4.09 -6.19
CA ILE A 62 -11.02 -5.02 -5.23
C ILE A 62 -11.67 -6.41 -5.36
N GLU A 63 -12.96 -6.45 -5.64
CA GLU A 63 -13.75 -7.66 -5.83
C GLU A 63 -13.27 -8.44 -7.06
N ASP A 64 -12.97 -7.75 -8.17
CA ASP A 64 -12.37 -8.38 -9.35
C ASP A 64 -11.05 -9.08 -8.99
N PHE A 65 -10.18 -8.39 -8.23
CA PHE A 65 -8.90 -8.94 -7.81
C PHE A 65 -9.08 -10.18 -6.93
N GLN A 66 -10.00 -10.12 -5.96
CA GLN A 66 -10.27 -11.23 -5.05
C GLN A 66 -10.86 -12.45 -5.76
N ASN A 67 -11.67 -12.24 -6.80
CA ASN A 67 -12.27 -13.33 -7.57
C ASN A 67 -11.28 -13.98 -8.55
N ILE A 68 -10.32 -13.22 -9.08
CA ILE A 68 -9.41 -13.68 -10.13
C ILE A 68 -8.09 -14.23 -9.54
N VAL A 69 -7.59 -13.63 -8.47
CA VAL A 69 -6.26 -13.97 -7.91
C VAL A 69 -6.43 -14.88 -6.69
N PRO A 70 -6.01 -16.15 -6.76
CA PRO A 70 -6.13 -17.08 -5.65
C PRO A 70 -5.14 -16.75 -4.53
N ILE A 71 -5.55 -17.02 -3.29
CA ILE A 71 -4.62 -17.05 -2.16
C ILE A 71 -3.58 -18.14 -2.43
N SER A 72 -2.31 -17.77 -2.40
CA SER A 72 -1.20 -18.64 -2.76
C SER A 72 -0.36 -18.97 -1.53
N HIS A 73 0.19 -20.16 -1.48
CA HIS A 73 1.21 -20.56 -0.52
C HIS A 73 2.60 -20.21 -1.03
N TYR A 74 3.59 -20.16 -0.13
CA TYR A 74 4.98 -19.85 -0.50
C TYR A 74 5.52 -20.77 -1.61
N LYS A 75 5.22 -22.08 -1.53
CA LYS A 75 5.68 -23.08 -2.51
C LYS A 75 5.17 -22.82 -3.93
N ASP A 76 4.02 -22.17 -4.09
CA ASP A 76 3.46 -21.87 -5.42
C ASP A 76 4.34 -20.89 -6.22
N PHE A 77 5.16 -20.10 -5.52
CA PHE A 77 6.09 -19.15 -6.11
C PHE A 77 7.50 -19.72 -6.32
N GLU A 78 7.79 -20.93 -5.85
CA GLU A 78 9.12 -21.56 -5.96
C GLU A 78 9.69 -21.52 -7.39
N PRO A 79 8.93 -21.87 -8.46
CA PRO A 79 9.46 -21.81 -9.82
C PRO A 79 9.91 -20.40 -10.23
N TRP A 80 9.21 -19.37 -9.75
CA TRP A 80 9.48 -17.97 -10.07
C TRP A 80 10.70 -17.47 -9.30
N ILE A 81 10.82 -17.85 -8.03
CA ILE A 81 11.98 -17.54 -7.18
C ILE A 81 13.24 -18.16 -7.78
N MET A 82 13.18 -19.45 -8.14
CA MET A 82 14.30 -20.16 -8.75
C MET A 82 14.69 -19.57 -10.11
N TYR A 83 13.74 -19.08 -10.90
CA TYR A 83 14.03 -18.38 -12.16
C TYR A 83 14.83 -17.08 -11.93
N MET A 84 14.53 -16.33 -10.87
CA MET A 84 15.22 -15.07 -10.56
C MET A 84 16.61 -15.24 -9.93
N LEU A 85 16.90 -16.41 -9.35
CA LEU A 85 18.20 -16.71 -8.72
C LEU A 85 19.26 -17.20 -9.72
N LYS A 86 18.86 -17.51 -10.96
CA LYS A 86 19.77 -17.87 -12.05
C LYS A 86 20.34 -16.61 -12.69
#